data_AF-A0A813R0X7-F1
#
_entry.id   AF-A0A813R0X7-F1
#
_cell.length_a   1.000
_cell.length_b   1.000
_cell.length_c   1.000
_cell.angle_alpha   90.00
_cell.angle_beta   90.00
_cell.angle_gamma   90.00
#
_symmetry.space_group_name_H-M   'P 1'
#
loop_
_entity.id
_entity.type
_entity.pdbx_description
1 polymer ?
#
loop_
_entity_poly.entity_id
_entity_poly.type
_entity_poly.pdbx_seq_one_letter_code
_entity_poly.pdbx_strand_id
1 'polypeptide(L)'
;MKTSMRLEKAKNISCPSHPIAVFFHIIFRSLAIVAYFMCSWVKNITGRLLAGLRWWNYVDDNGDNHWIFEAKRIITGVALSLNIANLYGFIRCKFGSNEKISNVAGSYIREQMFKTVLSKVSGGLFEIIHSHGYLQDPPARSSAWLYDEDFQKCCQYYNHMEMFCGGTNHQWIINGGKCSICGEAYDLQPQLLGKGNSMYLGKIVRTYTQGSEISVTVVLSVNHLGHFEFRLCNIDDLTTDATQKCLDDTVLSIAHTSSTTFIVDKNASRSIFTVNLTLPSSLTCSHCVFQWKYVTGNSWGTNLRSGKSCLGCGTQNEEFYGCSDVAILSSNKVSEMKEKPSSKVILSSSTVFKQCTSAVTFAPSMDLSTVMEQYCRTVCVVNCASDKQILNLLMQQACILSCRKLCICE
;
A
#
# COMPACT_ATOMS: atom_id res chain seq x y z
N MET A 1 18.35 -44.25 -75.04
CA MET A 1 18.71 -42.91 -74.55
C MET A 1 18.40 -42.85 -73.06
N LYS A 2 19.44 -42.73 -72.21
CA LYS A 2 19.37 -42.84 -70.75
C LYS A 2 18.75 -41.60 -70.11
N THR A 3 17.71 -41.79 -69.32
CA THR A 3 17.17 -40.80 -68.37
C THR A 3 18.12 -40.72 -67.18
N SER A 4 18.82 -39.59 -67.02
CA SER A 4 19.66 -39.30 -65.85
C SER A 4 18.85 -38.51 -64.84
N MET A 5 18.33 -39.19 -63.80
CA MET A 5 17.93 -38.54 -62.55
C MET A 5 19.19 -38.26 -61.73
N ARG A 6 19.46 -36.98 -61.49
CA ARG A 6 20.53 -36.50 -60.61
C ARG A 6 19.98 -36.55 -59.18
N LEU A 7 20.39 -37.55 -58.40
CA LEU A 7 20.18 -37.60 -56.95
C LEU A 7 20.92 -36.41 -56.30
N GLU A 8 20.18 -35.41 -55.83
CA GLU A 8 20.71 -34.45 -54.87
C GLU A 8 20.96 -35.16 -53.53
N LYS A 9 22.23 -35.19 -53.11
CA LYS A 9 22.61 -35.65 -51.77
C LYS A 9 21.92 -34.76 -50.73
N ALA A 10 21.03 -35.34 -49.94
CA ALA A 10 20.59 -34.74 -48.69
C ALA A 10 21.82 -34.45 -47.82
N LYS A 11 22.13 -33.17 -47.64
CA LYS A 11 23.10 -32.71 -46.64
C LYS A 11 22.53 -33.10 -45.28
N ASN A 12 23.13 -34.09 -44.62
CA ASN A 12 22.90 -34.34 -43.20
C ASN A 12 23.29 -33.07 -42.44
N ILE A 13 22.29 -32.30 -42.01
CA ILE A 13 22.45 -31.19 -41.08
C ILE A 13 22.74 -31.84 -39.72
N SER A 14 24.02 -31.99 -39.37
CA SER A 14 24.39 -32.28 -37.99
C SER A 14 24.12 -31.01 -37.18
N CYS A 15 23.00 -30.96 -36.46
CA CYS A 15 22.81 -29.94 -35.43
C CYS A 15 23.98 -30.04 -34.45
N PRO A 16 24.66 -28.93 -34.13
CA PRO A 16 25.71 -28.95 -33.13
C PRO A 16 25.12 -29.47 -31.82
N SER A 17 25.81 -30.41 -31.19
CA SER A 17 25.48 -30.82 -29.83
C SER A 17 25.51 -29.56 -28.96
N HIS A 18 24.42 -29.30 -28.25
CA HIS A 18 24.33 -28.20 -27.30
C HIS A 18 24.53 -28.78 -25.89
N PRO A 19 25.78 -29.11 -25.48
CA PRO A 19 26.06 -29.75 -24.20
C PRO A 19 25.54 -28.93 -23.03
N ILE A 20 25.51 -27.60 -23.17
CA ILE A 20 24.96 -26.68 -22.17
C ILE A 20 23.43 -26.83 -22.07
N ALA A 21 22.72 -26.89 -23.19
CA ALA A 21 21.26 -27.07 -23.18
C ALA A 21 20.86 -28.46 -22.65
N VAL A 22 21.64 -29.50 -23.00
CA VAL A 22 21.46 -30.86 -22.48
C VAL A 22 21.75 -30.90 -20.97
N PHE A 23 22.80 -30.23 -20.51
CA PHE A 23 23.14 -30.09 -19.08
C PHE A 23 22.00 -29.43 -18.29
N PHE A 24 21.46 -28.30 -18.76
CA PHE A 24 20.32 -27.65 -18.11
C PHE A 24 19.05 -28.50 -18.15
N HIS A 25 18.79 -29.22 -19.24
CA HIS A 25 17.65 -30.14 -19.32
C HIS A 25 17.76 -31.31 -18.35
N ILE A 26 18.96 -31.89 -18.20
CA ILE A 26 19.21 -32.98 -17.26
C ILE A 26 19.07 -32.46 -15.83
N ILE A 27 19.66 -31.30 -15.50
CA ILE A 27 19.51 -30.69 -14.18
C ILE A 27 18.05 -30.42 -13.85
N PHE A 28 17.31 -29.81 -14.77
CA PHE A 28 15.89 -29.49 -14.54
C PHE A 28 15.05 -30.76 -14.30
N ARG A 29 15.29 -31.83 -15.08
CA ARG A 29 14.59 -33.11 -14.92
C ARG A 29 14.98 -33.81 -13.61
N SER A 30 16.26 -33.81 -13.26
CA SER A 30 16.75 -34.38 -12.00
C SER A 30 16.19 -33.63 -10.79
N LEU A 31 16.16 -32.28 -10.82
CA LEU A 31 15.57 -31.46 -9.77
C LEU A 31 14.06 -31.68 -9.64
N ALA A 32 13.33 -31.83 -10.75
CA ALA A 32 11.90 -32.14 -10.72
C ALA A 32 11.62 -33.52 -10.09
N ILE A 33 12.44 -34.51 -10.40
CA ILE A 33 12.34 -35.86 -9.82
C ILE A 33 12.69 -35.82 -8.31
N VAL A 34 13.74 -35.11 -7.92
CA VAL A 34 14.10 -34.92 -6.51
C VAL A 34 12.99 -34.20 -5.75
N ALA A 35 12.39 -33.14 -6.32
CA ALA A 35 11.25 -32.45 -5.73
C ALA A 35 10.02 -33.36 -5.59
N TYR A 36 9.77 -34.23 -6.58
CA TYR A 36 8.71 -35.23 -6.53
C TYR A 36 8.91 -36.26 -5.40
N PHE A 37 10.13 -36.77 -5.22
CA PHE A 37 10.44 -37.70 -4.14
C PHE A 37 10.49 -37.02 -2.76
N MET A 38 10.93 -35.76 -2.69
CA MET A 38 10.92 -34.96 -1.46
C MET A 38 9.52 -34.44 -1.10
N CYS A 39 8.51 -34.63 -1.95
CA CYS A 39 7.15 -34.12 -1.77
C CYS A 39 6.49 -34.56 -0.44
N SER A 40 6.88 -35.71 0.12
CA SER A 40 6.44 -36.13 1.47
C SER A 40 6.97 -35.25 2.59
N TRP A 41 8.20 -34.71 2.46
CA TRP A 41 8.79 -33.76 3.41
C TRP A 41 8.25 -32.34 3.20
N VAL A 42 7.95 -32.01 1.93
CA VAL A 42 7.39 -30.71 1.55
C VAL A 42 5.96 -30.53 2.10
N LYS A 43 5.16 -31.58 2.36
CA LYS A 43 3.79 -31.45 2.93
C LYS A 43 3.69 -30.55 4.18
N ASN A 44 4.75 -30.43 4.99
CA ASN A 44 4.76 -29.52 6.15
C ASN A 44 5.14 -28.05 5.82
N ILE A 45 5.86 -27.80 4.72
CA ILE A 45 6.22 -26.45 4.24
C ILE A 45 5.23 -25.97 3.15
N THR A 46 4.83 -26.81 2.19
CA THR A 46 3.83 -26.48 1.18
C THR A 46 2.43 -26.34 1.76
N GLY A 47 2.07 -26.98 2.87
CA GLY A 47 0.77 -26.74 3.50
C GLY A 47 0.53 -25.26 3.85
N ARG A 48 1.59 -24.51 4.22
CA ARG A 48 1.52 -23.08 4.52
C ARG A 48 1.62 -22.18 3.28
N LEU A 49 2.22 -22.67 2.19
CA LEU A 49 2.34 -21.95 0.90
C LEU A 49 1.17 -22.23 -0.07
N LEU A 50 0.54 -23.41 0.00
CA LEU A 50 -0.60 -23.83 -0.82
C LEU A 50 -1.92 -23.18 -0.38
N ALA A 51 -1.95 -22.57 0.81
CA ALA A 51 -3.05 -21.69 1.22
C ALA A 51 -3.23 -20.49 0.27
N GLY A 52 -2.23 -20.17 -0.58
CA GLY A 52 -2.32 -19.15 -1.64
C GLY A 52 -2.46 -19.70 -3.08
N LEU A 53 -2.61 -21.02 -3.27
CA LEU A 53 -2.70 -21.68 -4.59
C LEU A 53 -4.03 -22.43 -4.76
N ARG A 54 -5.17 -21.76 -4.55
CA ARG A 54 -6.50 -22.38 -4.59
C ARG A 54 -7.11 -22.34 -5.99
N TRP A 55 -7.82 -23.41 -6.36
CA TRP A 55 -8.75 -23.42 -7.50
C TRP A 55 -10.16 -23.13 -7.00
N TRP A 56 -10.91 -22.34 -7.75
CA TRP A 56 -12.35 -22.17 -7.54
C TRP A 56 -13.07 -22.22 -8.88
N ASN A 57 -14.33 -22.61 -8.88
CA ASN A 57 -15.16 -22.62 -10.07
C ASN A 57 -16.38 -21.73 -9.89
N TYR A 58 -16.93 -21.24 -10.99
CA TYR A 58 -18.24 -20.63 -11.02
C TYR A 58 -18.94 -20.96 -12.33
N VAL A 59 -20.26 -20.90 -12.30
CA VAL A 59 -21.10 -21.10 -13.48
C VAL A 59 -21.61 -19.73 -13.90
N ASP A 60 -21.45 -19.38 -15.17
CA ASP A 60 -21.88 -18.08 -15.70
C ASP A 60 -23.40 -18.03 -15.99
N ASP A 61 -23.87 -16.88 -16.45
CA ASP A 61 -25.30 -16.64 -16.74
C ASP A 61 -25.83 -17.51 -17.91
N ASN A 62 -24.94 -18.09 -18.72
CA ASN A 62 -25.29 -19.02 -19.79
C ASN A 62 -25.28 -20.48 -19.31
N GLY A 63 -24.89 -20.74 -18.05
CA GLY A 63 -24.78 -22.09 -17.49
C GLY A 63 -23.42 -22.74 -17.71
N ASP A 64 -22.41 -22.00 -18.20
CA ASP A 64 -21.09 -22.55 -18.49
C ASP A 64 -20.19 -22.53 -17.24
N ASN A 65 -19.53 -23.66 -16.97
CA ASN A 65 -18.69 -23.83 -15.78
C ASN A 65 -17.24 -23.38 -16.04
N HIS A 66 -16.81 -22.33 -15.36
CA HIS A 66 -15.48 -21.74 -15.47
C HIS A 66 -14.64 -22.03 -14.22
N TRP A 67 -13.47 -22.63 -14.42
CA TRP A 67 -12.51 -22.93 -13.36
C TRP A 67 -11.36 -21.91 -13.37
N ILE A 68 -11.10 -21.27 -12.23
CA ILE A 68 -10.09 -20.23 -12.04
C ILE A 68 -9.09 -20.64 -10.96
N PHE A 69 -7.79 -20.42 -11.23
CA PHE A 69 -6.69 -20.65 -10.30
C PHE A 69 -6.15 -19.34 -9.72
N GLU A 70 -6.10 -19.22 -8.39
CA GLU A 70 -5.72 -17.98 -7.68
C GLU A 70 -4.27 -17.52 -7.97
N ALA A 71 -3.36 -18.43 -8.32
CA ALA A 71 -1.98 -18.08 -8.68
C ALA A 71 -1.66 -18.16 -10.17
N LYS A 72 -2.68 -17.96 -11.01
CA LYS A 72 -2.51 -17.77 -12.46
C LYS A 72 -1.39 -16.77 -12.79
N ARG A 73 -1.15 -15.77 -11.94
CA ARG A 73 -0.14 -14.71 -12.11
C ARG A 73 1.31 -15.23 -12.04
N ILE A 74 1.66 -16.08 -11.08
CA ILE A 74 3.01 -16.64 -10.92
C ILE A 74 3.31 -17.60 -12.07
N ILE A 75 2.35 -18.48 -12.39
CA ILE A 75 2.48 -19.43 -13.50
C ILE A 75 2.60 -18.69 -14.84
N THR A 76 1.82 -17.62 -15.04
CA THR A 76 1.93 -16.79 -16.25
C THR A 76 3.29 -16.10 -16.34
N GLY A 77 3.83 -15.58 -15.23
CA GLY A 77 5.17 -14.96 -15.22
C GLY A 77 6.28 -15.95 -15.58
N VAL A 78 6.25 -17.16 -15.03
CA VAL A 78 7.20 -18.23 -15.37
C VAL A 78 7.02 -18.71 -16.81
N ALA A 79 5.78 -18.85 -17.29
CA ALA A 79 5.52 -19.23 -18.67
C ALA A 79 6.00 -18.15 -19.66
N LEU A 80 5.80 -16.87 -19.34
CA LEU A 80 6.24 -15.76 -20.19
C LEU A 80 7.77 -15.70 -20.24
N SER A 81 8.46 -15.86 -19.11
CA SER A 81 9.93 -15.85 -19.07
C SER A 81 10.54 -17.02 -19.84
N LEU A 82 9.94 -18.21 -19.77
CA LEU A 82 10.35 -19.37 -20.55
C LEU A 82 10.10 -19.17 -22.06
N ASN A 83 8.98 -18.55 -22.43
CA ASN A 83 8.70 -18.23 -23.84
C ASN A 83 9.66 -17.15 -24.40
N ILE A 84 10.03 -16.15 -23.59
CA ILE A 84 11.04 -15.15 -23.95
C ILE A 84 12.41 -15.80 -24.13
N ALA A 85 12.80 -16.70 -23.22
CA ALA A 85 14.05 -17.45 -23.33
C ALA A 85 14.08 -18.32 -24.59
N ASN A 86 12.97 -18.99 -24.93
CA ASN A 86 12.83 -19.79 -26.15
C ASN A 86 12.88 -18.92 -27.42
N LEU A 87 12.22 -17.76 -27.41
CA LEU A 87 12.27 -16.81 -28.53
C LEU A 87 13.69 -16.25 -28.74
N TYR A 88 14.37 -15.88 -27.65
CA TYR A 88 15.75 -15.43 -27.69
C TYR A 88 16.69 -16.52 -28.22
N GLY A 89 16.53 -17.77 -27.75
CA GLY A 89 17.26 -18.93 -28.24
C GLY A 89 17.02 -19.19 -29.73
N PHE A 90 15.77 -19.08 -30.19
CA PHE A 90 15.40 -19.23 -31.60
C PHE A 90 16.03 -18.14 -32.48
N ILE A 91 15.96 -16.87 -32.06
CA ILE A 91 16.55 -15.75 -32.80
C ILE A 91 18.07 -15.94 -32.90
N ARG A 92 18.74 -16.32 -31.81
CA ARG A 92 20.18 -16.61 -31.81
C ARG A 92 20.56 -17.83 -32.66
N CYS A 93 19.73 -18.87 -32.67
CA CYS A 93 19.95 -20.08 -33.47
C CYS A 93 19.75 -19.83 -34.97
N LYS A 94 18.75 -19.02 -35.35
CA LYS A 94 18.41 -18.78 -36.76
C LYS A 94 19.30 -17.74 -37.45
N PHE A 95 19.80 -16.74 -36.72
CA PHE A 95 20.54 -15.61 -37.29
C PHE A 95 22.04 -15.59 -36.95
N GLY A 96 22.53 -16.56 -36.16
CA GLY A 96 23.96 -16.68 -35.83
C GLY A 96 24.43 -15.70 -34.76
N SER A 97 25.48 -16.04 -34.01
CA SER A 97 25.88 -15.32 -32.80
C SER A 97 26.55 -13.96 -33.03
N ASN A 98 27.02 -13.67 -34.26
CA ASN A 98 28.00 -12.60 -34.52
C ASN A 98 27.57 -11.54 -35.56
N GLU A 99 26.35 -11.59 -36.08
CA GLU A 99 25.84 -10.55 -36.99
C GLU A 99 25.17 -9.41 -36.20
N LYS A 100 25.52 -8.16 -36.49
CA LYS A 100 24.86 -6.99 -35.89
C LYS A 100 23.40 -6.96 -36.35
N ILE A 101 22.48 -7.03 -35.39
CA ILE A 101 21.01 -7.00 -35.57
C ILE A 101 20.51 -5.70 -36.27
N SER A 102 21.40 -4.78 -36.62
CA SER A 102 21.10 -3.47 -37.20
C SER A 102 20.58 -3.50 -38.65
N ASN A 103 20.70 -4.61 -39.40
CA ASN A 103 20.33 -4.65 -40.83
C ASN A 103 19.01 -5.36 -41.15
N VAL A 104 18.18 -5.69 -40.15
CA VAL A 104 16.85 -6.28 -40.39
C VAL A 104 15.85 -5.15 -40.71
N ALA A 105 15.89 -4.66 -41.95
CA ALA A 105 14.86 -3.79 -42.51
C ALA A 105 13.68 -4.65 -43.00
N GLY A 106 12.53 -4.45 -42.38
CA GLY A 106 11.24 -4.96 -42.82
C GLY A 106 10.16 -4.45 -41.87
N SER A 107 9.79 -3.17 -42.03
CA SER A 107 8.79 -2.44 -41.25
C SER A 107 7.51 -3.24 -40.97
N TYR A 108 7.17 -4.18 -41.85
CA TYR A 108 6.02 -5.08 -41.73
C TYR A 108 6.08 -6.04 -40.52
N ILE A 109 7.25 -6.63 -40.23
CA ILE A 109 7.39 -7.60 -39.11
C ILE A 109 7.42 -6.86 -37.78
N ARG A 110 8.06 -5.69 -37.72
CA ARG A 110 8.07 -4.85 -36.52
C ARG A 110 6.65 -4.42 -36.15
N GLU A 111 5.85 -3.98 -37.13
CA GLU A 111 4.49 -3.48 -36.87
C GLU A 111 3.50 -4.59 -36.52
N GLN A 112 3.57 -5.76 -37.17
CA GLN A 112 2.73 -6.93 -36.85
C GLN A 112 3.11 -7.57 -35.51
N MET A 113 4.40 -7.64 -35.18
CA MET A 113 4.84 -8.16 -33.87
C MET A 113 4.61 -7.15 -32.74
N PHE A 114 4.81 -5.84 -32.95
CA PHE A 114 4.43 -4.82 -31.96
C PHE A 114 2.93 -4.81 -31.70
N LYS A 115 2.09 -4.91 -32.75
CA LYS A 115 0.62 -4.96 -32.57
C LYS A 115 0.16 -6.23 -31.88
N THR A 116 0.76 -7.39 -32.18
CA THR A 116 0.40 -8.67 -31.53
C THR A 116 0.89 -8.74 -30.08
N VAL A 117 2.07 -8.19 -29.78
CA VAL A 117 2.61 -8.13 -28.42
C VAL A 117 1.85 -7.09 -27.60
N LEU A 118 1.58 -5.89 -28.12
CA LEU A 118 0.79 -4.87 -27.39
C LEU A 118 -0.67 -5.29 -27.21
N SER A 119 -1.29 -5.93 -28.21
CA SER A 119 -2.68 -6.44 -28.11
C SER A 119 -2.83 -7.60 -27.12
N LYS A 120 -1.77 -8.37 -26.84
CA LYS A 120 -1.80 -9.47 -25.86
C LYS A 120 -1.23 -9.08 -24.49
N VAL A 121 -0.39 -8.05 -24.43
CA VAL A 121 0.11 -7.48 -23.16
C VAL A 121 -0.91 -6.52 -22.55
N SER A 122 -1.76 -5.88 -23.36
CA SER A 122 -2.82 -4.96 -22.90
C SER A 122 -3.91 -5.61 -22.04
N GLY A 123 -3.97 -6.95 -21.96
CA GLY A 123 -4.91 -7.67 -21.08
C GLY A 123 -4.27 -8.47 -19.94
N GLY A 124 -2.94 -8.46 -19.83
CA GLY A 124 -2.20 -9.40 -18.96
C GLY A 124 -1.34 -8.77 -17.87
N LEU A 125 -1.06 -7.47 -17.97
CA LEU A 125 -0.40 -6.71 -16.91
C LEU A 125 -1.48 -6.06 -16.02
N PHE A 126 -2.34 -6.87 -15.41
CA PHE A 126 -3.20 -6.38 -14.33
C PHE A 126 -2.29 -6.03 -13.16
N GLU A 127 -2.01 -4.73 -13.02
CA GLU A 127 -1.62 -4.09 -11.79
C GLU A 127 -2.32 -4.79 -10.61
N ILE A 128 -1.55 -5.18 -9.61
CA ILE A 128 -2.13 -5.47 -8.31
C ILE A 128 -2.50 -4.10 -7.77
N ILE A 129 -3.70 -3.64 -8.12
CA ILE A 129 -4.21 -2.38 -7.61
C ILE A 129 -4.63 -2.64 -6.17
N HIS A 130 -3.66 -2.58 -5.25
CA HIS A 130 -3.96 -2.44 -3.83
C HIS A 130 -4.67 -1.09 -3.67
N SER A 131 -5.89 -1.11 -3.15
CA SER A 131 -6.60 0.10 -2.72
C SER A 131 -5.75 0.82 -1.70
N HIS A 132 -5.62 2.13 -1.84
CA HIS A 132 -5.05 2.96 -0.81
C HIS A 132 -5.92 4.20 -0.64
N GLY A 133 -6.07 4.63 0.61
CA GLY A 133 -6.83 5.83 0.91
C GLY A 133 -6.68 6.25 2.36
N TYR A 134 -6.91 7.52 2.62
CA TYR A 134 -6.78 8.10 3.94
C TYR A 134 -7.76 9.27 4.11
N LEU A 135 -8.07 9.53 5.38
CA LEU A 135 -8.83 10.70 5.78
C LEU A 135 -7.87 11.89 5.84
N GLN A 136 -8.01 12.79 4.87
CA GLN A 136 -7.18 13.98 4.74
C GLN A 136 -7.66 15.10 5.66
N ASP A 137 -8.96 15.31 5.78
CA ASP A 137 -9.52 16.38 6.62
C ASP A 137 -10.82 15.93 7.32
N PRO A 138 -10.91 15.92 8.66
CA PRO A 138 -9.84 16.22 9.63
C PRO A 138 -8.68 15.23 9.49
N PRO A 139 -7.40 15.66 9.46
CA PRO A 139 -6.28 14.74 9.24
C PRO A 139 -6.26 13.58 10.24
N ALA A 140 -6.24 12.34 9.73
CA ALA A 140 -6.15 11.16 10.59
C ALA A 140 -4.80 11.10 11.32
N ARG A 141 -4.76 10.43 12.48
CA ARG A 141 -3.52 10.20 13.26
C ARG A 141 -2.39 9.62 12.40
N SER A 142 -2.73 8.73 11.46
CA SER A 142 -1.76 8.15 10.53
C SER A 142 -1.24 9.14 9.48
N SER A 143 -2.03 10.13 9.06
CA SER A 143 -1.70 11.06 7.97
C SER A 143 -1.47 12.50 8.42
N ALA A 144 -1.65 12.83 9.71
CA ALA A 144 -1.55 14.19 10.24
C ALA A 144 -0.16 14.79 10.04
N TRP A 145 0.89 13.96 10.00
CA TRP A 145 2.27 14.40 9.70
C TRP A 145 2.43 15.02 8.30
N LEU A 146 1.50 14.79 7.36
CA LEU A 146 1.53 15.47 6.07
C LEU A 146 1.21 16.96 6.17
N TYR A 147 0.53 17.38 7.25
CA TYR A 147 -0.07 18.72 7.37
C TYR A 147 0.31 19.45 8.65
N ASP A 148 0.95 18.79 9.61
CA ASP A 148 1.23 19.33 10.94
C ASP A 148 2.66 19.01 11.41
N GLU A 149 3.41 20.06 11.76
CA GLU A 149 4.83 19.95 12.15
C GLU A 149 5.05 19.12 13.43
N ASP A 150 4.11 19.12 14.37
CA ASP A 150 4.29 18.37 15.61
C ASP A 150 4.20 16.87 15.33
N PHE A 151 3.29 16.48 14.43
CA PHE A 151 3.22 15.12 13.93
C PHE A 151 4.43 14.76 13.05
N GLN A 152 5.00 15.70 12.29
CA GLN A 152 6.25 15.45 11.56
C GLN A 152 7.43 15.15 12.49
N LYS A 153 7.51 15.84 13.63
CA LYS A 153 8.61 15.66 14.59
C LYS A 153 8.50 14.35 15.37
N CYS A 154 7.28 13.94 15.71
CA CYS A 154 7.06 12.76 16.54
C CYS A 154 6.69 11.51 15.74
N CYS A 155 5.67 11.61 14.89
CA CYS A 155 4.79 10.49 14.62
C CYS A 155 4.55 10.31 13.10
N GLN A 156 5.61 10.20 12.32
CA GLN A 156 5.51 9.94 10.88
C GLN A 156 5.13 8.49 10.59
N TYR A 157 3.93 8.28 10.06
CA TYR A 157 3.44 6.96 9.66
C TYR A 157 3.39 6.89 8.12
N TYR A 158 4.44 6.35 7.49
CA TYR A 158 4.57 6.36 6.03
C TYR A 158 3.48 5.55 5.31
N ASN A 159 2.97 4.49 5.96
CA ASN A 159 1.90 3.63 5.45
C ASN A 159 0.50 4.19 5.76
N HIS A 160 0.34 5.51 5.80
CA HIS A 160 -0.90 6.19 6.20
C HIS A 160 -2.11 5.91 5.31
N MET A 161 -1.88 5.43 4.08
CA MET A 161 -2.94 5.03 3.16
C MET A 161 -3.26 3.54 3.20
N GLU A 162 -2.50 2.80 4.01
CA GLU A 162 -2.55 1.36 4.21
C GLU A 162 -3.20 1.04 5.58
N MET A 163 -4.25 1.78 5.94
CA MET A 163 -5.02 1.54 7.15
C MET A 163 -6.19 0.57 6.88
N PHE A 164 -5.86 -0.61 6.35
CA PHE A 164 -6.79 -1.59 5.78
C PHE A 164 -6.92 -2.90 6.60
N CYS A 165 -6.78 -2.79 7.92
CA CYS A 165 -6.96 -3.89 8.87
C CYS A 165 -6.01 -5.08 8.66
N GLY A 166 -4.87 -4.86 7.99
CA GLY A 166 -3.92 -5.91 7.60
C GLY A 166 -4.31 -6.68 6.33
N GLY A 167 -5.36 -6.26 5.62
CA GLY A 167 -5.86 -6.92 4.42
C GLY A 167 -7.11 -7.75 4.65
N THR A 168 -7.91 -7.89 3.59
CA THR A 168 -9.20 -8.61 3.60
C THR A 168 -9.10 -9.98 4.27
N ASN A 169 -8.15 -10.83 3.85
CA ASN A 169 -7.99 -12.17 4.44
C ASN A 169 -7.58 -12.12 5.91
N HIS A 170 -6.69 -11.20 6.27
CA HIS A 170 -6.23 -11.05 7.65
C HIS A 170 -7.38 -10.60 8.56
N GLN A 171 -8.15 -9.59 8.13
CA GLN A 171 -9.31 -9.12 8.85
C GLN A 171 -10.36 -10.23 9.02
N TRP A 172 -10.86 -10.79 7.92
CA TRP A 172 -12.06 -11.64 7.97
C TRP A 172 -11.77 -13.08 8.41
N ILE A 173 -10.64 -13.65 8.01
CA ILE A 173 -10.32 -15.06 8.29
C ILE A 173 -9.50 -15.22 9.57
N ILE A 174 -8.46 -14.39 9.76
CA ILE A 174 -7.56 -14.50 10.91
C ILE A 174 -8.16 -13.79 12.12
N ASN A 175 -8.60 -12.55 11.95
CA ASN A 175 -9.08 -11.69 13.04
C ASN A 175 -10.61 -11.77 13.24
N GLY A 176 -11.31 -12.63 12.50
CA GLY A 176 -12.75 -12.85 12.65
C GLY A 176 -13.59 -11.59 12.36
N GLY A 177 -13.16 -10.79 11.39
CA GLY A 177 -13.76 -9.52 10.98
C GLY A 177 -13.31 -8.31 11.77
N LYS A 178 -12.47 -8.49 12.81
CA LYS A 178 -12.05 -7.39 13.68
C LYS A 178 -10.97 -6.53 13.03
N CYS A 179 -11.03 -5.23 13.33
CA CYS A 179 -10.06 -4.23 12.94
C CYS A 179 -9.80 -3.26 14.10
N SER A 180 -8.62 -2.64 14.15
CA SER A 180 -8.39 -1.50 15.04
C SER A 180 -9.27 -0.31 14.64
N ILE A 181 -9.67 0.53 15.58
CA ILE A 181 -10.52 1.70 15.30
C ILE A 181 -9.89 2.64 14.27
N CYS A 182 -8.56 2.63 14.12
CA CYS A 182 -7.84 3.48 13.18
C CYS A 182 -7.26 2.72 11.98
N GLY A 183 -7.61 1.45 11.80
CA GLY A 183 -7.28 0.67 10.58
C GLY A 183 -6.01 -0.15 10.63
N GLU A 184 -5.30 -0.15 11.76
CA GLU A 184 -4.22 -1.10 11.99
C GLU A 184 -4.79 -2.54 12.04
N ALA A 185 -3.96 -3.54 11.69
CA ALA A 185 -4.33 -4.94 11.91
C ALA A 185 -4.68 -5.17 13.39
N TYR A 186 -5.78 -5.87 13.65
CA TYR A 186 -6.32 -6.00 15.01
C TYR A 186 -5.36 -6.71 15.99
N ASP A 187 -4.56 -7.64 15.47
CA ASP A 187 -3.56 -8.43 16.17
C ASP A 187 -2.16 -7.77 16.19
N LEU A 188 -2.00 -6.57 15.64
CA LEU A 188 -0.77 -5.80 15.76
C LEU A 188 -0.52 -5.46 17.23
N GLN A 189 0.68 -5.79 17.72
CA GLN A 189 1.12 -5.52 19.09
C GLN A 189 2.52 -4.87 19.10
N PRO A 190 2.67 -3.66 19.68
CA PRO A 190 1.60 -2.80 20.19
C PRO A 190 0.82 -2.13 19.05
N GLN A 191 -0.44 -1.76 19.32
CA GLN A 191 -1.15 -0.77 18.50
C GLN A 191 -0.40 0.55 18.59
N LEU A 192 -0.17 1.25 17.48
CA LEU A 192 0.70 2.43 17.47
C LEU A 192 -0.08 3.74 17.61
N LEU A 193 -1.28 3.81 17.00
CA LEU A 193 -2.08 5.03 16.88
C LEU A 193 -3.08 5.25 18.03
N GLY A 194 -3.24 4.26 18.90
CA GLY A 194 -4.16 4.33 20.03
C GLY A 194 -3.64 5.24 21.15
N LYS A 195 -4.54 5.86 21.92
CA LYS A 195 -4.23 6.71 23.09
C LYS A 195 -3.20 6.06 24.01
N GLY A 196 -2.09 6.77 24.24
CA GLY A 196 -0.99 6.34 25.10
C GLY A 196 0.13 5.55 24.40
N ASN A 197 0.01 5.28 23.10
CA ASN A 197 1.05 4.59 22.32
C ASN A 197 1.99 5.59 21.60
N SER A 198 3.06 5.06 21.01
CA SER A 198 4.19 5.86 20.49
C SER A 198 3.83 6.85 19.38
N MET A 199 2.76 6.61 18.63
CA MET A 199 2.33 7.46 17.52
C MET A 199 1.10 8.32 17.86
N TYR A 200 0.68 8.33 19.12
CA TYR A 200 -0.45 9.11 19.60
C TYR A 200 0.02 10.40 20.28
N LEU A 201 -0.32 11.55 19.67
CA LEU A 201 -0.03 12.88 20.22
C LEU A 201 -1.19 13.46 21.04
N GLY A 202 -2.44 13.04 20.77
CA GLY A 202 -3.64 13.61 21.40
C GLY A 202 -3.91 15.07 21.02
N LYS A 203 -3.29 15.57 19.95
CA LYS A 203 -3.47 16.94 19.45
C LYS A 203 -4.80 17.06 18.71
N ILE A 204 -5.63 18.02 19.12
CA ILE A 204 -6.88 18.36 18.44
C ILE A 204 -6.56 18.97 17.07
N VAL A 205 -6.86 18.25 15.98
CA VAL A 205 -6.56 18.69 14.62
C VAL A 205 -7.65 19.59 14.03
N ARG A 206 -8.89 19.49 14.53
CA ARG A 206 -10.01 20.36 14.13
C ARG A 206 -10.95 20.63 15.31
N THR A 207 -11.58 21.80 15.27
CA THR A 207 -12.63 22.20 16.21
C THR A 207 -13.87 22.59 15.45
N TYR A 208 -14.99 21.98 15.79
CA TYR A 208 -16.29 22.20 15.16
C TYR A 208 -17.29 22.78 16.15
N THR A 209 -18.39 23.32 15.63
CA THR A 209 -19.52 23.80 16.44
C THR A 209 -20.57 22.69 16.52
N GLN A 210 -21.14 22.43 17.70
CA GLN A 210 -22.20 21.44 17.84
C GLN A 210 -23.37 21.74 16.88
N GLY A 211 -23.98 20.70 16.32
CA GLY A 211 -25.10 20.86 15.37
C GLY A 211 -24.75 21.48 14.01
N SER A 212 -23.49 21.86 13.76
CA SER A 212 -23.11 22.45 12.47
C SER A 212 -22.98 21.40 11.38
N GLU A 213 -23.12 21.84 10.13
CA GLU A 213 -22.63 21.09 8.98
C GLU A 213 -21.10 21.24 8.88
N ILE A 214 -20.40 20.13 8.64
CA ILE A 214 -18.95 20.09 8.45
C ILE A 214 -18.63 19.46 7.09
N SER A 215 -17.52 19.86 6.48
CA SER A 215 -17.02 19.25 5.26
C SER A 215 -15.79 18.39 5.58
N VAL A 216 -15.80 17.15 5.09
CA VAL A 216 -14.78 16.14 5.37
C VAL A 216 -14.17 15.71 4.04
N THR A 217 -12.84 15.58 3.99
CA THR A 217 -12.11 15.22 2.76
C THR A 217 -11.41 13.89 2.92
N VAL A 218 -11.74 12.96 2.02
CA VAL A 218 -11.12 11.64 1.89
C VAL A 218 -10.37 11.59 0.57
N VAL A 219 -9.16 11.02 0.59
CA VAL A 219 -8.37 10.80 -0.62
C VAL A 219 -8.20 9.31 -0.85
N LEU A 220 -8.53 8.86 -2.05
CA LEU A 220 -8.30 7.50 -2.53
C LEU A 220 -7.32 7.54 -3.69
N SER A 221 -6.26 6.73 -3.64
CA SER A 221 -5.40 6.52 -4.81
C SER A 221 -6.18 5.80 -5.91
N VAL A 222 -7.06 4.87 -5.50
CA VAL A 222 -7.90 4.07 -6.38
C VAL A 222 -9.30 3.92 -5.78
N ASN A 223 -10.29 4.18 -6.62
CA ASN A 223 -11.70 3.99 -6.31
C ASN A 223 -12.09 2.51 -6.48
N HIS A 224 -12.54 1.90 -5.39
CA HIS A 224 -12.96 0.49 -5.33
C HIS A 224 -14.47 0.35 -5.10
N LEU A 225 -15.24 1.37 -5.47
CA LEU A 225 -16.69 1.43 -5.28
C LEU A 225 -17.07 1.29 -3.80
N GLY A 226 -18.34 1.05 -3.50
CA GLY A 226 -18.80 0.87 -2.12
C GLY A 226 -19.16 2.22 -1.49
N HIS A 227 -18.84 2.41 -0.22
CA HIS A 227 -19.34 3.56 0.53
C HIS A 227 -18.48 3.96 1.72
N PHE A 228 -18.53 5.25 2.06
CA PHE A 228 -17.95 5.79 3.29
C PHE A 228 -18.99 5.89 4.40
N GLU A 229 -18.53 5.72 5.63
CA GLU A 229 -19.26 5.94 6.87
C GLU A 229 -18.41 6.80 7.79
N PHE A 230 -19.08 7.62 8.59
CA PHE A 230 -18.42 8.54 9.52
C PHE A 230 -19.04 8.39 10.91
N ARG A 231 -18.18 8.34 11.92
CA ARG A 231 -18.56 8.10 13.30
C ARG A 231 -17.83 9.04 14.22
N LEU A 232 -18.36 9.18 15.43
CA LEU A 232 -17.80 10.05 16.43
C LEU A 232 -17.94 9.41 17.81
N CYS A 233 -16.94 9.58 18.66
CA CYS A 233 -16.97 9.11 20.04
C CYS A 233 -16.44 10.22 20.94
N ASN A 234 -17.21 10.59 21.96
CA ASN A 234 -16.73 11.46 23.03
C ASN A 234 -15.85 10.66 23.99
N ILE A 235 -14.61 11.12 24.21
CA ILE A 235 -13.64 10.45 25.09
C ILE A 235 -13.20 11.32 26.27
N ASP A 236 -13.91 12.42 26.57
CA ASP A 236 -13.58 13.35 27.67
C ASP A 236 -13.41 12.64 29.02
N ASP A 237 -14.30 11.70 29.32
CA ASP A 237 -14.31 10.96 30.58
C ASP A 237 -13.55 9.62 30.51
N LEU A 238 -12.88 9.33 29.39
CA LEU A 238 -12.18 8.07 29.18
C LEU A 238 -10.68 8.21 29.41
N THR A 239 -10.15 7.34 30.26
CA THR A 239 -8.69 7.19 30.43
C THR A 239 -8.06 6.45 29.25
N THR A 240 -8.83 5.57 28.59
CA THR A 240 -8.45 4.85 27.38
C THR A 240 -8.90 5.58 26.12
N ASP A 241 -8.49 5.07 24.95
CA ASP A 241 -8.99 5.56 23.67
C ASP A 241 -10.46 5.19 23.43
N ALA A 242 -11.03 5.68 22.33
CA ALA A 242 -12.34 5.29 21.85
C ALA A 242 -12.43 3.77 21.59
N THR A 243 -13.64 3.23 21.73
CA THR A 243 -13.96 1.85 21.34
C THR A 243 -14.86 1.87 20.11
N GLN A 244 -14.85 0.79 19.32
CA GLN A 244 -15.76 0.69 18.16
C GLN A 244 -17.24 0.80 18.60
N LYS A 245 -17.59 0.27 19.78
CA LYS A 245 -18.93 0.42 20.34
C LYS A 245 -19.33 1.88 20.53
N CYS A 246 -18.46 2.69 21.14
CA CYS A 246 -18.72 4.12 21.33
C CYS A 246 -18.88 4.86 19.99
N LEU A 247 -18.07 4.49 18.99
CA LEU A 247 -18.17 5.06 17.64
C LEU A 247 -19.49 4.65 16.95
N ASP A 248 -19.91 3.41 17.13
CA ASP A 248 -21.17 2.89 16.56
C ASP A 248 -22.41 3.52 17.21
N ASP A 249 -22.30 4.02 18.44
CA ASP A 249 -23.39 4.75 19.12
C ASP A 249 -23.67 6.13 18.47
N THR A 250 -22.72 6.70 17.71
CA THR A 250 -22.90 7.98 17.00
C THR A 250 -22.38 7.92 15.56
N VAL A 251 -23.22 7.39 14.67
CA VAL A 251 -23.00 7.43 13.21
C VAL A 251 -23.55 8.75 12.64
N LEU A 252 -22.73 9.47 11.88
CA LEU A 252 -23.06 10.77 11.33
C LEU A 252 -23.87 10.64 10.03
N SER A 253 -24.84 11.53 9.84
CA SER A 253 -25.64 11.60 8.61
C SER A 253 -24.98 12.51 7.57
N ILE A 254 -25.11 12.13 6.30
CA ILE A 254 -24.72 12.97 5.17
C ILE A 254 -25.68 14.15 5.09
N ALA A 255 -25.12 15.37 5.03
CA ALA A 255 -25.89 16.61 5.07
C ALA A 255 -26.97 16.65 3.98
N HIS A 256 -28.13 17.22 4.34
CA HIS A 256 -29.33 17.29 3.48
C HIS A 256 -29.90 15.94 3.03
N THR A 257 -29.49 14.84 3.64
CA THR A 257 -30.04 13.50 3.39
C THR A 257 -30.38 12.80 4.70
N SER A 258 -31.16 11.72 4.63
CA SER A 258 -31.36 10.80 5.76
C SER A 258 -30.36 9.64 5.77
N SER A 259 -29.35 9.66 4.90
CA SER A 259 -28.38 8.57 4.75
C SER A 259 -27.22 8.73 5.72
N THR A 260 -26.71 7.62 6.24
CA THR A 260 -25.45 7.56 7.00
C THR A 260 -24.27 7.04 6.16
N THR A 261 -24.54 6.64 4.91
CA THR A 261 -23.56 6.12 3.98
C THR A 261 -23.41 7.04 2.78
N PHE A 262 -22.18 7.42 2.45
CA PHE A 262 -21.85 8.15 1.22
C PHE A 262 -21.38 7.15 0.15
N ILE A 263 -22.13 7.02 -0.94
CA ILE A 263 -21.79 6.08 -2.03
C ILE A 263 -20.63 6.65 -2.85
N VAL A 264 -19.58 5.86 -3.05
CA VAL A 264 -18.45 6.23 -3.89
C VAL A 264 -18.84 6.05 -5.35
N ASP A 265 -18.92 7.16 -6.10
CA ASP A 265 -19.34 7.17 -7.50
C ASP A 265 -18.35 6.37 -8.37
N LYS A 266 -18.87 5.43 -9.15
CA LYS A 266 -18.08 4.57 -10.06
C LYS A 266 -17.40 5.37 -11.17
N ASN A 267 -17.95 6.52 -11.54
CA ASN A 267 -17.46 7.38 -12.61
C ASN A 267 -16.59 8.54 -12.10
N ALA A 268 -16.37 8.63 -10.79
CA ALA A 268 -15.50 9.65 -10.23
C ALA A 268 -14.07 9.45 -10.76
N SER A 269 -13.66 10.32 -11.68
CA SER A 269 -12.28 10.45 -12.15
C SER A 269 -11.37 11.12 -11.12
N ARG A 270 -11.94 11.57 -10.00
CA ARG A 270 -11.24 12.26 -8.92
C ARG A 270 -10.83 11.28 -7.82
N SER A 271 -9.59 11.42 -7.38
CA SER A 271 -9.01 10.77 -6.19
C SER A 271 -9.41 11.43 -4.87
N ILE A 272 -10.16 12.54 -4.90
CA ILE A 272 -10.50 13.35 -3.72
C ILE A 272 -12.02 13.45 -3.62
N PHE A 273 -12.54 13.08 -2.45
CA PHE A 273 -13.96 13.08 -2.14
C PHE A 273 -14.24 14.01 -0.97
N THR A 274 -15.08 15.00 -1.20
CA THR A 274 -15.55 15.92 -0.17
C THR A 274 -16.98 15.54 0.21
N VAL A 275 -17.20 15.26 1.49
CA VAL A 275 -18.48 14.82 2.04
C VAL A 275 -18.92 15.79 3.11
N ASN A 276 -20.12 16.34 2.97
CA ASN A 276 -20.71 17.18 4.00
C ASN A 276 -21.51 16.33 4.99
N LEU A 277 -21.28 16.54 6.29
CA LEU A 277 -21.88 15.78 7.38
C LEU A 277 -22.59 16.73 8.35
N THR A 278 -23.67 16.27 8.95
CA THR A 278 -24.37 17.00 10.02
C THR A 278 -23.91 16.47 11.37
N LEU A 279 -23.36 17.36 12.21
CA LEU A 279 -23.03 17.00 13.59
C LEU A 279 -24.29 16.95 14.47
N PRO A 280 -24.35 16.08 15.50
CA PRO A 280 -25.47 16.06 16.44
C PRO A 280 -25.56 17.38 17.22
N SER A 281 -26.78 17.90 17.40
CA SER A 281 -27.00 19.15 18.14
C SER A 281 -26.78 19.01 19.66
N SER A 282 -26.91 17.79 20.19
CA SER A 282 -26.79 17.47 21.61
C SER A 282 -25.38 17.08 22.05
N LEU A 283 -24.45 16.90 21.12
CA LEU A 283 -23.12 16.37 21.41
C LEU A 283 -22.08 17.50 21.47
N THR A 284 -21.36 17.55 22.59
CA THR A 284 -20.17 18.37 22.78
C THR A 284 -19.06 17.54 23.40
N CYS A 285 -17.82 17.83 23.05
CA CYS A 285 -16.65 17.17 23.62
C CYS A 285 -15.43 18.08 23.50
N SER A 286 -14.58 18.09 24.53
CA SER A 286 -13.26 18.72 24.45
C SER A 286 -12.28 17.87 23.64
N HIS A 287 -12.48 16.55 23.68
CA HIS A 287 -11.74 15.55 22.92
C HIS A 287 -12.71 14.45 22.43
N CYS A 288 -12.94 14.45 21.12
CA CYS A 288 -13.63 13.38 20.42
C CYS A 288 -12.68 12.66 19.47
N VAL A 289 -12.97 11.38 19.23
CA VAL A 289 -12.40 10.63 18.11
C VAL A 289 -13.40 10.62 16.98
N PHE A 290 -13.00 11.18 15.84
CA PHE A 290 -13.72 11.11 14.58
C PHE A 290 -13.18 9.93 13.76
N GLN A 291 -14.04 9.01 13.32
CA GLN A 291 -13.63 7.86 12.52
C GLN A 291 -14.26 7.94 11.13
N TRP A 292 -13.41 7.87 10.10
CA TRP A 292 -13.81 7.49 8.75
C TRP A 292 -13.64 5.98 8.60
N LYS A 293 -14.65 5.34 8.01
CA LYS A 293 -14.61 3.95 7.56
C LYS A 293 -15.00 3.92 6.09
N TYR A 294 -14.27 3.16 5.29
CA TYR A 294 -14.59 2.89 3.89
C TYR A 294 -14.73 1.40 3.70
N VAL A 295 -15.91 0.97 3.26
CA VAL A 295 -16.18 -0.41 2.88
C VAL A 295 -16.15 -0.47 1.36
N THR A 296 -15.21 -1.23 0.80
CA THR A 296 -15.07 -1.35 -0.65
C THR A 296 -16.24 -2.13 -1.27
N GLY A 297 -16.48 -1.91 -2.56
CA GLY A 297 -17.60 -2.51 -3.29
C GLY A 297 -17.18 -3.25 -4.55
N ASN A 298 -15.90 -3.60 -4.69
CA ASN A 298 -15.31 -4.26 -5.86
C ASN A 298 -15.17 -5.78 -5.69
N SER A 299 -15.43 -6.31 -4.49
CA SER A 299 -15.41 -7.75 -4.22
C SER A 299 -16.75 -8.39 -4.52
N TRP A 300 -16.75 -9.61 -5.07
CA TRP A 300 -17.98 -10.38 -5.23
C TRP A 300 -18.38 -11.03 -3.91
N GLY A 301 -19.67 -10.97 -3.58
CA GLY A 301 -20.21 -11.72 -2.47
C GLY A 301 -21.69 -11.97 -2.61
N THR A 302 -22.28 -12.57 -1.58
CA THR A 302 -23.68 -13.03 -1.63
C THR A 302 -24.59 -12.02 -0.92
N ASN A 303 -25.64 -11.58 -1.62
CA ASN A 303 -26.67 -10.78 -0.99
C ASN A 303 -27.47 -11.65 -0.01
N LEU A 304 -27.44 -11.30 1.27
CA LEU A 304 -28.05 -12.09 2.34
C LEU A 304 -29.57 -12.24 2.22
N ARG A 305 -30.25 -11.31 1.54
CA ARG A 305 -31.72 -11.34 1.41
C ARG A 305 -32.17 -12.16 0.20
N SER A 306 -31.47 -12.04 -0.92
CA SER A 306 -31.84 -12.70 -2.18
C SER A 306 -31.08 -14.01 -2.44
N GLY A 307 -29.98 -14.26 -1.73
CA GLY A 307 -29.09 -15.41 -1.95
C GLY A 307 -28.30 -15.33 -3.25
N LYS A 308 -28.42 -14.26 -4.03
CA LYS A 308 -27.72 -14.09 -5.31
C LYS A 308 -26.34 -13.48 -5.11
N SER A 309 -25.39 -13.89 -5.95
CA SER A 309 -24.07 -13.26 -6.03
C SER A 309 -24.19 -11.89 -6.69
N CYS A 310 -23.54 -10.88 -6.10
CA CYS A 310 -23.42 -9.55 -6.67
C CYS A 310 -22.13 -8.85 -6.24
N LEU A 311 -21.70 -7.88 -7.05
CA LEU A 311 -20.54 -7.05 -6.79
C LEU A 311 -20.81 -6.11 -5.59
N GLY A 312 -19.88 -6.07 -4.64
CA GLY A 312 -19.96 -5.32 -3.38
C GLY A 312 -20.89 -5.94 -2.33
N CYS A 313 -21.53 -7.06 -2.64
CA CYS A 313 -22.44 -7.75 -1.73
C CYS A 313 -21.67 -8.64 -0.74
N GLY A 314 -22.37 -9.04 0.33
CA GLY A 314 -21.78 -9.84 1.40
C GLY A 314 -21.21 -8.99 2.52
N THR A 315 -20.51 -9.63 3.45
CA THR A 315 -20.02 -9.00 4.68
C THR A 315 -18.50 -8.94 4.75
N GLN A 316 -17.77 -9.43 3.74
CA GLN A 316 -16.31 -9.61 3.77
C GLN A 316 -15.63 -8.75 2.72
N ASN A 317 -16.02 -7.47 2.63
CA ASN A 317 -15.34 -6.50 1.77
C ASN A 317 -14.05 -6.01 2.44
N GLU A 318 -13.12 -5.48 1.66
CA GLU A 318 -11.96 -4.79 2.24
C GLU A 318 -12.44 -3.52 2.94
N GLU A 319 -11.83 -3.20 4.07
CA GLU A 319 -12.21 -2.02 4.85
C GLU A 319 -10.98 -1.14 5.12
N PHE A 320 -11.14 0.17 4.96
CA PHE A 320 -10.14 1.19 5.29
C PHE A 320 -10.66 2.09 6.41
N TYR A 321 -9.76 2.58 7.25
CA TYR A 321 -10.12 3.43 8.37
C TYR A 321 -9.19 4.63 8.50
N GLY A 322 -9.68 5.68 9.15
CA GLY A 322 -8.88 6.79 9.63
C GLY A 322 -9.52 7.41 10.86
N CYS A 323 -8.76 7.59 11.94
CA CYS A 323 -9.21 8.30 13.14
C CYS A 323 -8.55 9.67 13.25
N SER A 324 -9.28 10.68 13.72
CA SER A 324 -8.75 12.01 14.00
C SER A 324 -9.22 12.49 15.38
N ASP A 325 -8.36 13.21 16.09
CA ASP A 325 -8.70 13.83 17.37
C ASP A 325 -9.28 15.23 17.12
N VAL A 326 -10.55 15.44 17.45
CA VAL A 326 -11.30 16.68 17.18
C VAL A 326 -12.01 17.19 18.43
N ALA A 327 -12.42 18.46 18.43
CA ALA A 327 -13.26 19.03 19.49
C ALA A 327 -14.60 19.50 18.92
N ILE A 328 -15.67 19.36 19.70
CA ILE A 328 -17.00 19.88 19.36
C ILE A 328 -17.47 20.78 20.49
N LEU A 329 -17.53 22.07 20.20
CA LEU A 329 -17.83 23.10 21.18
C LEU A 329 -19.23 23.68 20.95
N SER A 330 -19.83 24.19 22.02
CA SER A 330 -21.06 24.96 21.91
C SER A 330 -20.82 26.29 21.21
N SER A 331 -21.84 26.82 20.52
CA SER A 331 -21.75 28.08 19.77
C SER A 331 -21.20 29.22 20.63
N ASN A 332 -21.61 29.29 21.91
CA ASN A 332 -21.14 30.30 22.86
C ASN A 332 -19.63 30.18 23.16
N LYS A 333 -19.10 28.96 23.28
CA LYS A 333 -17.67 28.73 23.51
C LYS A 333 -16.82 29.03 22.27
N VAL A 334 -17.35 28.77 21.07
CA VAL A 334 -16.65 29.10 19.81
C VAL A 334 -16.51 30.60 19.62
N SER A 335 -17.54 31.39 19.97
CA SER A 335 -17.45 32.86 19.98
C SER A 335 -16.42 33.38 20.99
N GLU A 336 -16.35 32.81 22.19
CA GLU A 336 -15.34 33.19 23.20
C GLU A 336 -13.90 32.92 22.74
N MET A 337 -13.66 31.85 21.96
CA MET A 337 -12.34 31.59 21.36
C MET A 337 -11.99 32.53 20.22
N LYS A 338 -12.99 33.02 19.47
CA LYS A 338 -12.80 34.01 18.39
C LYS A 338 -12.65 35.43 18.92
N GLU A 339 -13.26 35.75 20.06
CA GLU A 339 -13.23 37.07 20.68
C GLU A 339 -12.01 37.31 21.58
N LYS A 340 -11.24 36.27 21.94
CA LYS A 340 -10.01 36.49 22.70
C LYS A 340 -9.01 37.25 21.82
N PRO A 341 -8.72 38.54 22.09
CA PRO A 341 -7.73 39.26 21.32
C PRO A 341 -6.38 38.59 21.62
N SER A 342 -5.48 38.61 20.63
CA SER A 342 -4.05 38.41 20.85
C SER A 342 -3.57 39.49 21.84
N SER A 343 -3.73 39.24 23.14
CA SER A 343 -3.16 40.07 24.19
C SER A 343 -1.66 40.03 24.03
N LYS A 344 -1.09 41.17 23.62
CA LYS A 344 0.35 41.43 23.65
C LYS A 344 0.88 40.99 25.01
N VAL A 345 1.66 39.92 25.03
CA VAL A 345 2.46 39.55 26.19
C VAL A 345 3.50 40.64 26.36
N ILE A 346 3.29 41.50 27.35
CA ILE A 346 4.29 42.45 27.82
C ILE A 346 5.39 41.59 28.46
N LEU A 347 6.54 41.50 27.80
CA LEU A 347 7.77 40.98 28.39
C LEU A 347 8.20 41.94 29.50
N SER A 348 7.93 41.59 30.76
CA SER A 348 8.69 42.10 31.90
C SER A 348 9.74 41.07 32.27
N SER A 349 11.00 41.43 32.07
CA SER A 349 12.17 40.65 32.42
C SER A 349 12.25 40.39 33.92
N SER A 350 12.31 39.12 34.32
CA SER A 350 13.18 38.69 35.41
C SER A 350 13.53 37.22 35.25
N THR A 351 14.79 37.02 34.96
CA THR A 351 15.45 35.77 34.59
C THR A 351 15.69 34.90 35.82
N VAL A 352 15.21 33.67 35.82
CA VAL A 352 15.82 32.56 36.57
C VAL A 352 15.87 31.34 35.64
N PHE A 353 16.99 31.20 34.94
CA PHE A 353 17.31 30.01 34.16
C PHE A 353 17.57 28.83 35.10
N LYS A 354 16.78 27.76 34.98
CA LYS A 354 17.24 26.42 35.33
C LYS A 354 17.68 25.72 34.04
N GLN A 355 18.93 25.25 34.06
CA GLN A 355 19.65 24.64 32.95
C GLN A 355 18.97 23.38 32.41
N CYS A 356 18.83 23.30 31.09
CA CYS A 356 18.84 22.03 30.37
C CYS A 356 20.30 21.61 30.20
N THR A 357 20.69 20.49 30.79
CA THR A 357 21.99 19.85 30.53
C THR A 357 21.90 18.98 29.28
N SER A 358 22.89 19.16 28.40
CA SER A 358 23.18 18.42 27.15
C SER A 358 22.69 19.07 25.85
N ALA A 359 23.00 20.36 25.65
CA ALA A 359 23.36 20.82 24.31
C ALA A 359 24.84 20.46 24.10
N VAL A 360 25.14 19.66 23.07
CA VAL A 360 26.53 19.54 22.60
C VAL A 360 26.86 20.86 21.90
N THR A 361 27.45 21.79 22.64
CA THR A 361 28.10 22.96 22.07
C THR A 361 29.35 22.50 21.33
N PHE A 362 29.33 22.57 20.00
CA PHE A 362 30.56 22.43 19.21
C PHE A 362 31.43 23.67 19.42
N ALA A 363 32.72 23.44 19.72
CA ALA A 363 33.70 24.49 19.90
C ALA A 363 33.92 25.26 18.57
N PRO A 364 34.34 26.54 18.61
CA PRO A 364 34.49 27.41 17.41
C PRO A 364 35.57 26.98 16.41
N SER A 365 36.24 25.85 16.65
CA SER A 365 37.32 25.33 15.82
C SER A 365 36.98 24.01 15.12
N MET A 366 35.73 23.57 15.14
CA MET A 366 35.33 22.36 14.40
C MET A 366 34.83 22.73 13.01
N ASP A 367 35.64 22.40 12.01
CA ASP A 367 35.28 22.44 10.61
C ASP A 367 34.00 21.61 10.39
N LEU A 368 32.93 22.30 9.98
CA LEU A 368 31.61 21.74 9.71
C LEU A 368 31.69 20.56 8.73
N SER A 369 32.66 20.58 7.81
CA SER A 369 32.90 19.49 6.87
C SER A 369 33.29 18.18 7.58
N THR A 370 34.07 18.29 8.65
CA THR A 370 34.59 17.15 9.43
C THR A 370 33.48 16.55 10.31
N VAL A 371 32.64 17.40 10.90
CA VAL A 371 31.47 16.96 11.69
C VAL A 371 30.44 16.27 10.80
N MET A 372 30.17 16.84 9.62
CA MET A 372 29.26 16.23 8.64
C MET A 372 29.79 14.88 8.16
N GLU A 373 31.10 14.77 7.92
CA GLU A 373 31.72 13.50 7.52
C GLU A 373 31.62 12.43 8.61
N GLN A 374 31.81 12.80 9.88
CA GLN A 374 31.71 11.89 11.01
C GLN A 374 30.26 11.43 11.28
N TYR A 375 29.28 12.33 11.10
CA TYR A 375 27.86 12.01 11.15
C TYR A 375 27.46 11.06 10.02
N CYS A 376 27.83 11.38 8.76
CA CYS A 376 27.52 10.54 7.60
C CYS A 376 28.11 9.12 7.73
N ARG A 377 29.34 9.00 8.25
CA ARG A 377 29.95 7.68 8.51
C ARG A 377 29.17 6.89 9.56
N THR A 378 28.78 7.52 10.65
CA THR A 378 28.04 6.86 11.73
C THR A 378 26.66 6.39 11.26
N VAL A 379 25.93 7.24 10.54
CA VAL A 379 24.59 6.91 10.01
C VAL A 379 24.64 5.82 8.94
N CYS A 380 25.58 5.89 7.99
CA CYS A 380 25.73 4.85 6.97
C CYS A 380 26.18 3.50 7.59
N VAL A 381 27.03 3.50 8.61
CA VAL A 381 27.43 2.26 9.31
C VAL A 381 26.24 1.64 10.04
N VAL A 382 25.42 2.44 10.73
CA VAL A 382 24.26 1.95 11.51
C VAL A 382 23.14 1.44 10.58
N ASN A 383 22.82 2.17 9.51
CA ASN A 383 21.74 1.79 8.60
C ASN A 383 22.11 0.65 7.64
N CYS A 384 23.40 0.42 7.37
CA CYS A 384 23.87 -0.70 6.55
C CYS A 384 24.38 -1.90 7.39
N ALA A 385 24.34 -1.83 8.72
CA ALA A 385 24.85 -2.90 9.60
C ALA A 385 24.02 -4.20 9.56
N SER A 386 22.82 -4.18 8.98
CA SER A 386 21.96 -5.35 8.88
C SER A 386 22.40 -6.36 7.80
N ASP A 387 23.28 -5.97 6.88
CA ASP A 387 23.70 -6.82 5.76
C ASP A 387 25.16 -7.26 5.92
N LYS A 388 25.37 -8.25 6.80
CA LYS A 388 26.69 -8.69 7.24
C LYS A 388 27.48 -9.51 6.21
N GLN A 389 27.16 -9.44 4.92
CA GLN A 389 27.86 -10.29 3.94
C GLN A 389 28.57 -9.65 2.76
N ILE A 390 28.21 -8.47 2.21
CA ILE A 390 29.05 -7.87 1.15
C ILE A 390 28.89 -6.35 1.17
N LEU A 391 29.67 -5.65 1.99
CA LEU A 391 29.76 -4.20 1.87
C LEU A 391 30.97 -3.84 1.02
N ASN A 392 30.73 -3.70 -0.28
CA ASN A 392 31.72 -3.23 -1.24
C ASN A 392 32.07 -1.78 -0.90
N LEU A 393 33.36 -1.41 -0.88
CA LEU A 393 33.86 -0.07 -0.51
C LEU A 393 33.13 1.06 -1.28
N LEU A 394 32.68 0.76 -2.51
CA LEU A 394 31.92 1.64 -3.39
C LEU A 394 30.52 1.98 -2.88
N MET A 395 29.83 1.06 -2.19
CA MET A 395 28.49 1.32 -1.62
C MET A 395 28.55 2.25 -0.41
N GLN A 396 29.57 2.10 0.44
CA GLN A 396 29.80 3.05 1.53
C GLN A 396 30.11 4.45 1.00
N GLN A 397 30.95 4.56 -0.04
CA GLN A 397 31.25 5.83 -0.67
C GLN A 397 30.00 6.47 -1.30
N ALA A 398 29.13 5.69 -1.95
CA ALA A 398 27.88 6.19 -2.53
C ALA A 398 26.86 6.66 -1.47
N CYS A 399 26.78 5.97 -0.33
CA CYS A 399 25.95 6.37 0.81
C CYS A 399 26.43 7.70 1.42
N ILE A 400 27.74 7.83 1.64
CA ILE A 400 28.35 9.07 2.16
C ILE A 400 28.15 10.22 1.18
N LEU A 401 28.32 10.00 -0.12
CA LEU A 401 28.09 11.03 -1.15
C LEU A 401 26.62 11.48 -1.21
N SER A 402 25.68 10.55 -1.02
CA SER A 402 24.24 10.86 -1.02
C SER A 402 23.82 11.62 0.23
N CYS A 403 24.42 11.30 1.38
CA CYS A 403 24.17 12.02 2.63
C CYS A 403 24.72 13.46 2.57
N ARG A 404 25.86 13.69 1.91
CA ARG A 404 26.40 15.04 1.63
C ARG A 404 25.53 15.89 0.68
N LYS A 405 24.64 15.28 -0.11
CA LYS A 405 23.73 16.00 -1.04
C LYS A 405 22.46 16.53 -0.38
N LEU A 406 22.20 16.21 0.89
CA LEU A 406 21.17 16.86 1.69
C LEU A 406 21.64 18.27 2.06
N CYS A 407 21.44 19.22 1.15
CA CYS A 407 21.67 20.63 1.44
C CYS A 407 20.76 21.09 2.58
N ILE A 408 21.37 21.52 3.68
CA ILE A 408 20.73 22.40 4.66
C ILE A 408 21.03 23.82 4.15
N CYS A 409 20.01 24.57 3.77
CA CYS A 409 20.16 25.97 3.39
C CYS A 409 20.70 26.79 4.59
N GLU A 410 21.60 27.73 4.29
CA GLU A 410 22.22 28.66 5.26
C GLU A 410 21.23 29.46 6.10
#